data_AF-A0A354TS81-F1
#
_entry.id   AF-A0A354TS81-F1
#
_cell.length_a   1.000
_cell.length_b   1.000
_cell.length_c   1.000
_cell.angle_alpha   90.00
_cell.angle_beta   90.00
_cell.angle_gamma   90.00
#
_symmetry.space_group_name_H-M   'P 1'
#
loop_
_entity.id
_entity.type
_entity.pdbx_description
1 polymer ?
#
loop_
_entity_poly.entity_id
_entity_poly.type
_entity_poly.pdbx_seq_one_letter_code
_entity_poly.pdbx_strand_id
1 'polypeptide(L)'
;DGGLLEATVDFSDQDRTGKDPIPLDDAYNALVDLLQNLENHPMVEQKNLSINYDNLWDLGWRLGELIPIEVSKKQQLLEIDDPWERISAIEKLVADMANEAG
;
A
#
# COMPACT_ATOMS: atom_id res chain seq x y z
N ASP A 1 -9.39 -13.39 33.68
CA ASP A 1 -9.50 -12.08 33.00
C ASP A 1 -9.19 -12.25 31.54
N GLY A 2 -10.15 -11.91 30.69
CA GLY A 2 -10.26 -12.38 29.31
C GLY A 2 -9.39 -11.65 28.28
N GLY A 3 -8.52 -10.71 28.67
CA GLY A 3 -7.49 -10.08 27.82
C GLY A 3 -7.95 -9.43 26.50
N LEU A 4 -9.25 -9.46 26.19
CA LEU A 4 -9.82 -8.97 24.95
C LEU A 4 -9.90 -7.46 25.01
N LEU A 5 -9.32 -6.80 24.01
CA LEU A 5 -9.42 -5.36 23.84
C LEU A 5 -10.69 -5.06 23.06
N GLU A 6 -11.54 -4.19 23.64
CA GLU A 6 -12.77 -3.71 23.03
C GLU A 6 -12.70 -2.19 22.89
N ALA A 7 -13.13 -1.67 21.74
CA ALA A 7 -13.20 -0.24 21.47
C ALA A 7 -14.33 0.06 20.48
N THR A 8 -14.87 1.27 20.54
CA THR A 8 -15.73 1.80 19.47
C THR A 8 -14.85 2.23 18.31
N VAL A 9 -15.25 1.88 17.09
CA VAL A 9 -14.53 2.23 15.85
C VAL A 9 -15.46 2.99 14.91
N ASP A 10 -14.89 3.94 14.20
CA ASP A 10 -15.52 4.60 13.06
C ASP A 10 -14.88 4.04 11.78
N PHE A 11 -15.70 3.64 10.81
CA PHE A 11 -15.21 3.14 9.53
C PHE A 11 -14.90 4.30 8.59
N SER A 12 -13.87 4.13 7.75
CA SER A 12 -13.59 5.09 6.69
C SER A 12 -14.69 5.08 5.63
N ASP A 13 -15.20 6.26 5.30
CA ASP A 13 -16.16 6.45 4.19
C ASP A 13 -15.47 6.31 2.83
N GLN A 14 -14.18 6.66 2.78
CA GLN A 14 -13.39 6.71 1.55
C GLN A 14 -12.62 5.42 1.30
N ASP A 15 -12.02 4.84 2.31
CA ASP A 15 -11.21 3.64 2.17
C ASP A 15 -11.96 2.41 2.68
N ARG A 16 -12.78 1.85 1.79
CA ARG A 16 -13.63 0.71 2.08
C ARG A 16 -13.67 -0.27 0.92
N THR A 17 -13.84 -1.55 1.26
CA THR A 17 -13.96 -2.62 0.28
C THR A 17 -15.17 -2.43 -0.64
N GLY A 18 -15.02 -2.80 -1.90
CA GLY A 18 -16.12 -2.77 -2.88
C GLY A 18 -16.34 -1.43 -3.57
N LYS A 19 -15.41 -0.48 -3.44
CA LYS A 19 -15.36 0.70 -4.31
C LYS A 19 -14.99 0.31 -5.75
N ASP A 20 -15.46 1.13 -6.69
CA ASP A 20 -15.06 1.00 -8.09
C ASP A 20 -13.54 1.20 -8.23
N PRO A 21 -12.89 0.41 -9.09
CA PRO A 21 -11.47 0.54 -9.34
C PRO A 21 -11.16 1.91 -9.96
N ILE A 22 -10.05 2.49 -9.55
CA ILE A 22 -9.55 3.74 -10.12
C ILE A 22 -8.45 3.36 -11.12
N PRO A 23 -8.66 3.60 -12.43
CA PRO A 23 -7.68 3.24 -13.45
C PRO A 23 -6.41 4.07 -13.29
N LEU A 24 -5.27 3.43 -13.54
CA LEU A 24 -3.96 4.08 -13.56
C LEU A 24 -3.62 4.59 -14.96
N ASP A 25 -2.82 5.64 -15.01
CA ASP A 25 -2.14 6.08 -16.23
C ASP A 25 -0.68 5.60 -16.25
N ASP A 26 0.01 5.87 -17.37
CA ASP A 26 1.38 5.42 -17.59
C ASP A 26 2.40 6.00 -16.60
N ALA A 27 2.07 7.07 -15.86
CA ALA A 27 2.98 7.66 -14.89
C ALA A 27 3.25 6.69 -13.71
N TYR A 28 2.34 5.75 -13.45
CA TYR A 28 2.43 4.80 -12.34
C TYR A 28 3.09 3.47 -12.72
N ASN A 29 3.49 3.27 -14.00
CA ASN A 29 4.09 2.02 -14.45
C ASN A 29 5.34 1.63 -13.64
N ALA A 30 6.16 2.59 -13.24
CA ALA A 30 7.34 2.31 -12.41
C ALA A 30 6.99 1.74 -11.02
N LEU A 31 5.88 2.18 -10.44
CA LEU A 31 5.38 1.65 -9.16
C LEU A 31 4.70 0.29 -9.33
N VAL A 32 4.01 0.06 -10.45
CA VAL A 32 3.47 -1.24 -10.83
C VAL A 32 4.61 -2.26 -10.96
N ASP A 33 5.68 -1.92 -11.68
CA ASP A 33 6.87 -2.76 -11.83
C ASP A 33 7.52 -3.05 -10.47
N LEU A 34 7.62 -2.04 -9.61
CA LEU A 34 8.11 -2.24 -8.23
C LEU A 34 7.26 -3.25 -7.47
N LEU A 35 5.93 -3.13 -7.54
CA LEU A 35 5.03 -4.05 -6.84
C LEU A 35 5.16 -5.49 -7.38
N GLN A 36 5.25 -5.66 -8.69
CA GLN A 36 5.48 -6.98 -9.30
C GLN A 36 6.81 -7.59 -8.85
N ASN A 37 7.88 -6.78 -8.76
CA ASN A 37 9.16 -7.25 -8.23
C ASN A 37 9.07 -7.67 -6.75
N LEU A 38 8.31 -6.94 -5.94
CA LEU A 38 8.07 -7.29 -4.53
C LEU A 38 7.24 -8.58 -4.40
N GLU A 39 6.20 -8.76 -5.23
CA GLU A 39 5.36 -9.96 -5.23
C GLU A 39 6.16 -11.23 -5.59
N ASN A 40 7.03 -11.14 -6.60
CA ASN A 40 7.88 -12.23 -7.05
C ASN A 40 8.96 -12.64 -6.03
N HIS A 41 9.11 -11.92 -4.92
CA HIS A 41 10.04 -12.31 -3.88
C HIS A 41 9.54 -13.58 -3.15
N PRO A 42 10.39 -14.60 -2.88
CA PRO A 42 9.94 -15.90 -2.34
C PRO A 42 9.16 -15.84 -1.02
N MET A 43 9.39 -14.80 -0.21
CA MET A 43 8.66 -14.59 1.05
C MET A 43 7.27 -13.94 0.86
N VAL A 44 7.03 -13.32 -0.29
CA VAL A 44 5.77 -12.67 -0.64
C VAL A 44 4.93 -13.56 -1.54
N GLU A 45 5.54 -14.23 -2.52
CA GLU A 45 4.87 -15.16 -3.44
C GLU A 45 4.01 -16.20 -2.68
N GLN A 46 4.52 -16.72 -1.57
CA GLN A 46 3.81 -17.69 -0.72
C GLN A 46 2.50 -17.16 -0.12
N LYS A 47 2.27 -15.84 -0.11
CA LYS A 47 1.05 -15.20 0.38
C LYS A 47 -0.10 -15.27 -0.63
N ASN A 48 0.16 -15.64 -1.90
CA ASN A 48 -0.84 -15.72 -2.98
C ASN A 48 -1.77 -14.50 -3.01
N LEU A 49 -1.18 -13.30 -3.08
CA LEU A 49 -1.93 -12.06 -3.07
C LEU A 49 -2.75 -11.96 -4.37
N SER A 50 -4.03 -11.61 -4.25
CA SER A 50 -4.82 -11.15 -5.39
C SER A 50 -4.60 -9.65 -5.54
N ILE A 51 -3.99 -9.24 -6.64
CA ILE A 51 -3.63 -7.84 -6.91
C ILE A 51 -4.19 -7.45 -8.28
N ASN A 52 -4.98 -6.38 -8.31
CA ASN A 52 -5.33 -5.70 -9.55
C ASN A 52 -4.33 -4.57 -9.83
N TYR A 53 -3.35 -4.82 -10.72
CA TYR A 53 -2.31 -3.85 -11.06
C TYR A 53 -2.81 -2.62 -11.80
N ASP A 54 -4.04 -2.64 -12.33
CA ASP A 54 -4.65 -1.51 -13.02
C ASP A 54 -5.53 -0.66 -12.08
N ASN A 55 -5.51 -0.93 -10.78
CA ASN A 55 -6.31 -0.25 -9.76
C ASN A 55 -5.46 0.49 -8.73
N LEU A 56 -5.63 1.80 -8.62
CA LEU A 56 -4.91 2.63 -7.65
C LEU A 56 -5.10 2.18 -6.20
N TRP A 57 -6.30 1.72 -5.84
CA TRP A 57 -6.56 1.23 -4.48
C TRP A 57 -5.64 0.06 -4.13
N ASP A 58 -5.60 -0.95 -5.01
CA ASP A 58 -4.78 -2.15 -4.84
C ASP A 58 -3.29 -1.78 -4.84
N LEU A 59 -2.86 -0.94 -5.79
CA LEU A 59 -1.46 -0.52 -5.91
C LEU A 59 -0.98 0.14 -4.61
N GLY A 60 -1.70 1.15 -4.11
CA GLY A 60 -1.33 1.86 -2.88
C GLY A 60 -1.34 0.97 -1.64
N TRP A 61 -2.36 0.10 -1.51
CA TRP A 61 -2.45 -0.82 -0.38
C TRP A 61 -1.32 -1.85 -0.36
N ARG A 62 -1.04 -2.48 -1.51
CA ARG A 62 -0.02 -3.52 -1.60
C ARG A 62 1.39 -3.00 -1.47
N LEU A 63 1.69 -1.83 -2.05
CA LEU A 63 2.97 -1.18 -1.83
C LEU A 63 3.16 -0.78 -0.36
N GLY A 64 2.15 -0.19 0.29
CA GLY A 64 2.21 0.15 1.71
C GLY A 64 2.44 -1.07 2.62
N GLU A 65 1.92 -2.24 2.24
CA GLU A 65 2.15 -3.51 2.93
C GLU A 65 3.57 -4.03 2.74
N LEU A 66 4.06 -4.03 1.50
CA LEU A 66 5.25 -4.80 1.07
C LEU A 66 6.56 -4.02 1.07
N ILE A 67 6.54 -2.68 0.96
CA ILE A 67 7.77 -1.89 0.98
C ILE A 67 8.47 -2.05 2.36
N PRO A 68 9.81 -2.21 2.39
CA PRO A 68 10.59 -2.41 3.61
C PRO A 68 10.83 -1.08 4.36
N ILE A 69 9.77 -0.52 4.92
CA ILE A 69 9.81 0.70 5.75
C ILE A 69 9.52 0.40 7.23
N GLU A 70 9.97 1.31 8.09
CA GLU A 70 9.70 1.33 9.53
C GLU A 70 8.18 1.27 9.83
N VAL A 71 7.81 0.61 10.92
CA VAL A 71 6.41 0.42 11.33
C VAL A 71 5.68 1.74 11.53
N SER A 72 6.37 2.78 12.02
CA SER A 72 5.77 4.12 12.16
C SER A 72 5.36 4.73 10.82
N LYS A 73 6.16 4.53 9.77
CA LYS A 73 5.81 4.97 8.40
C LYS A 73 4.66 4.15 7.84
N LYS A 74 4.60 2.84 8.12
CA LYS A 74 3.43 2.01 7.77
C LYS A 74 2.15 2.54 8.43
N GLN A 75 2.21 2.86 9.72
CA GLN A 75 1.09 3.44 10.44
C GLN A 75 0.63 4.77 9.83
N GLN A 76 1.56 5.64 9.43
CA GLN A 76 1.21 6.89 8.72
C GLN A 76 0.50 6.64 7.39
N LEU A 77 0.91 5.63 6.62
CA LEU A 77 0.22 5.26 5.38
C LEU A 77 -1.19 4.69 5.62
N LEU A 78 -1.38 3.95 6.73
CA LEU A 78 -2.68 3.40 7.13
C LEU A 78 -3.69 4.47 7.53
N GLU A 79 -3.23 5.63 7.97
CA GLU A 79 -4.09 6.75 8.38
C GLU A 79 -4.55 7.62 7.20
N ILE A 80 -4.01 7.39 6.00
CA ILE A 80 -4.39 8.12 4.79
C ILE A 80 -5.59 7.43 4.15
N ASP A 81 -6.73 8.13 4.06
CA ASP A 81 -7.96 7.61 3.43
C ASP A 81 -8.00 7.81 1.91
N ASP A 82 -7.33 8.85 1.39
CA ASP A 82 -7.31 9.16 -0.05
C ASP A 82 -6.24 8.32 -0.78
N PRO A 83 -6.61 7.51 -1.78
CA PRO A 83 -5.67 6.66 -2.50
C PRO A 83 -4.62 7.47 -3.28
N TRP A 84 -4.95 8.69 -3.71
CA TRP A 84 -4.00 9.58 -4.40
C TRP A 84 -2.97 10.16 -3.43
N GLU A 85 -3.39 10.55 -2.22
CA GLU A 85 -2.46 10.98 -1.18
C GLU A 85 -1.55 9.81 -0.75
N ARG A 86 -2.13 8.61 -0.62
CA ARG A 86 -1.37 7.40 -0.25
C ARG A 86 -0.31 7.08 -1.28
N ILE A 87 -0.65 7.06 -2.57
CA ILE A 87 0.32 6.71 -3.61
C ILE A 87 1.43 7.77 -3.67
N SER A 88 1.10 9.05 -3.53
CA SER A 88 2.09 10.13 -3.52
C SER A 88 3.04 10.03 -2.32
N ALA A 89 2.53 9.66 -1.14
CA ALA A 89 3.37 9.39 0.02
C ALA A 89 4.32 8.20 -0.22
N ILE A 90 3.83 7.15 -0.88
CA ILE A 90 4.63 5.97 -1.26
C ILE A 90 5.73 6.35 -2.24
N GLU A 91 5.44 7.12 -3.29
CA GLU A 91 6.45 7.59 -4.25
C GLU A 91 7.60 8.32 -3.56
N LYS A 92 7.27 9.20 -2.61
CA LYS A 92 8.27 9.91 -1.82
C LYS A 92 9.14 8.96 -1.00
N LEU A 93 8.53 7.98 -0.33
CA LEU A 93 9.26 7.00 0.47
C LEU A 93 10.21 6.15 -0.39
N VAL A 94 9.76 5.75 -1.58
CA VAL A 94 10.59 5.00 -2.54
C VAL A 94 11.75 5.86 -3.05
N ALA A 95 11.50 7.14 -3.35
CA ALA A 95 12.54 8.06 -3.78
C ALA A 95 13.59 8.30 -2.69
N ASP A 96 13.15 8.48 -1.43
CA ASP A 96 14.06 8.65 -0.28
C ASP A 96 14.96 7.42 -0.12
N MET A 97 14.41 6.21 -0.21
CA MET A 97 15.18 4.96 -0.15
C MET A 97 16.19 4.83 -1.29
N ALA A 98 15.81 5.21 -2.52
CA ALA A 98 16.71 5.16 -3.67
C ALA A 98 17.90 6.12 -3.51
N ASN A 99 17.66 7.28 -2.90
CA ASN A 99 18.71 8.26 -2.60
C ASN A 99 19.64 7.82 -1.46
N GLU A 100 19.13 7.09 -0.47
CA GLU A 100 19.93 6.53 0.63
C GLU A 100 20.79 5.32 0.20
N ALA A 101 20.40 4.62 -0.87
CA ALA A 101 21.10 3.46 -1.39
C ALA A 101 22.21 3.79 -2.43
N GLY A 102 22.29 5.04 -2.90
CA GLY A 102 23.27 5.53 -3.88
C GLY A 102 24.48 6.20 -3.25
#